data_AF-A0A6V7JG46-F1
#
_entry.id   AF-A0A6V7JG46-F1
#
_cell.length_a   1.000
_cell.length_b   1.000
_cell.length_c   1.000
_cell.angle_alpha   90.00
_cell.angle_beta   90.00
_cell.angle_gamma   90.00
#
_symmetry.space_group_name_H-M   'P 1'
#
loop_
_entity.id
_entity.type
_entity.pdbx_description
1 polymer ?
#
loop_
_entity_poly.entity_id
_entity_poly.type
_entity_poly.pdbx_seq_one_letter_code
_entity_poly.pdbx_strand_id
1 'polypeptide(L)' 'GPADVAGLRVGDKVISVNGVSTVDVDHYDAVEVLKACGRVLVLVILREVTRIVPPSE' A
#
# COMPACT_ATOMS: atom_id res chain seq x y z
N GLY A 1 -3.08 -14.61 6.81
CA GLY A 1 -1.81 -14.66 6.03
C GLY A 1 -0.92 -13.48 6.41
N PRO A 2 0.32 -13.36 5.91
CA PRO A 2 1.24 -12.28 6.31
C PRO A 2 0.65 -10.87 6.11
N ALA A 3 -0.15 -10.66 5.07
CA ALA A 3 -0.86 -9.39 4.82
C ALA A 3 -1.88 -9.03 5.93
N ASP A 4 -2.58 -10.04 6.45
CA ASP A 4 -3.59 -9.87 7.51
C ASP A 4 -2.92 -9.57 8.86
N VAL A 5 -1.80 -10.25 9.16
CA VAL A 5 -0.97 -9.97 10.35
C VAL A 5 -0.36 -8.56 10.29
N ALA A 6 -0.02 -8.08 9.09
CA ALA A 6 0.45 -6.72 8.86
C ALA A 6 -0.67 -5.66 8.91
N GLY A 7 -1.94 -6.06 9.06
CA GLY A 7 -3.08 -5.14 9.15
C GLY A 7 -3.48 -4.48 7.82
N LEU A 8 -3.10 -5.08 6.69
CA LEU A 8 -3.54 -4.63 5.37
C LEU A 8 -5.03 -4.90 5.18
N ARG A 9 -5.69 -3.99 4.48
CA ARG A 9 -7.12 -4.04 4.20
C ARG A 9 -7.37 -3.83 2.72
N VAL A 10 -8.48 -4.39 2.24
CA VAL A 10 -8.97 -4.09 0.89
C VAL A 10 -9.22 -2.59 0.79
N GLY A 11 -8.68 -1.97 -0.26
CA GLY A 11 -8.72 -0.51 -0.47
C GLY A 11 -7.45 0.23 -0.07
N ASP A 12 -6.51 -0.41 0.64
CA ASP A 12 -5.19 0.18 0.85
C ASP A 12 -4.42 0.29 -0.47
N LYS A 13 -3.85 1.47 -0.73
CA LYS A 13 -3.04 1.73 -1.92
C LYS A 13 -1.56 1.63 -1.57
N VAL A 14 -0.81 0.76 -2.24
CA VAL A 14 0.64 0.65 -2.06
C VAL A 14 1.33 1.79 -2.80
N ILE A 15 2.05 2.62 -2.07
CA ILE A 15 2.77 3.79 -2.62
C ILE A 15 4.29 3.61 -2.60
N SER A 16 4.80 2.66 -1.81
CA SER A 16 6.21 2.26 -1.86
C SER A 16 6.41 0.82 -1.40
N VAL A 17 7.41 0.17 -2.00
CA VAL A 17 7.86 -1.19 -1.69
C VAL A 17 9.37 -1.17 -1.42
N ASN A 18 9.81 -1.58 -0.24
CA ASN A 18 11.21 -1.60 0.18
C ASN A 18 11.96 -0.27 -0.07
N GLY A 19 11.27 0.86 0.05
CA GLY A 19 11.82 2.19 -0.18
C GLY A 19 11.80 2.66 -1.63
N VAL A 20 11.38 1.83 -2.58
CA VAL A 20 11.13 2.20 -3.98
C VAL A 20 9.70 2.73 -4.10
N SER A 21 9.52 3.92 -4.67
CA SER A 21 8.19 4.45 -4.95
C SER A 21 7.49 3.60 -6.00
N THR A 22 6.23 3.26 -5.75
CA THR A 22 5.34 2.59 -6.74
C THR A 22 4.27 3.53 -7.28
N VAL A 23 4.37 4.82 -6.95
CA VAL A 23 3.51 5.86 -7.52
C VAL A 23 3.93 6.09 -8.97
N ASP A 24 2.96 6.12 -9.89
CA ASP A 24 3.14 6.28 -11.34
C ASP A 24 4.04 5.21 -12.00
N VAL A 25 4.24 4.07 -11.34
CA VAL A 25 4.95 2.91 -11.90
C VAL A 25 3.97 2.05 -12.70
N ASP A 26 4.41 1.59 -13.87
CA ASP A 26 3.65 0.66 -14.70
C ASP A 26 3.30 -0.63 -13.94
N HIS A 27 2.16 -1.23 -14.29
CA HIS A 27 1.67 -2.41 -13.57
C HIS A 27 2.70 -3.56 -13.52
N TYR A 28 3.38 -3.82 -14.63
CA TYR A 28 4.38 -4.88 -14.72
C TYR A 28 5.59 -4.60 -13.82
N ASP A 29 6.13 -3.39 -13.86
CA ASP A 29 7.26 -2.98 -13.03
C ASP A 29 6.92 -3.03 -11.54
N ALA A 30 5.71 -2.60 -11.16
CA ALA A 30 5.25 -2.70 -9.77
C ALA A 30 5.22 -4.16 -9.29
N VAL A 31 4.80 -5.09 -10.15
CA VAL A 31 4.81 -6.53 -9.86
C VAL A 31 6.23 -7.07 -9.77
N GLU A 32 7.14 -6.62 -10.62
CA GLU A 32 8.55 -7.02 -10.54
C GLU A 32 9.21 -6.55 -9.24
N VAL A 33 8.99 -5.31 -8.83
CA VAL A 33 9.48 -4.77 -7.55
C VAL A 33 8.95 -5.60 -6.38
N LEU A 34 7.65 -5.95 -6.41
CA LEU A 34 7.04 -6.81 -5.39
C LEU A 34 7.63 -8.22 -5.38
N LYS A 35 7.89 -8.82 -6.55
CA LYS A 35 8.46 -10.17 -6.69
C LYS A 35 9.94 -10.23 -6.34
N ALA A 36 10.68 -9.15 -6.58
CA ALA A 36 12.09 -9.03 -6.23
C ALA A 36 12.30 -9.00 -4.71
N CYS A 37 11.26 -8.66 -3.95
CA CYS A 37 11.29 -8.76 -2.51
C CYS A 37 11.31 -10.24 -2.09
N GLY A 38 12.33 -10.61 -1.32
CA GLY A 38 12.50 -11.97 -0.82
C GLY A 38 11.52 -12.31 0.31
N ARG A 39 12.04 -12.79 1.43
CA ARG A 39 11.20 -13.22 2.57
C ARG A 39 10.55 -12.06 3.35
N VAL A 40 11.06 -10.84 3.17
CA VAL A 40 10.64 -9.66 3.92
C VAL A 40 10.28 -8.55 2.94
N LEU A 41 9.13 -7.92 3.20
CA LEU A 41 8.56 -6.85 2.40
C LEU A 41 8.16 -5.70 3.33
N VAL A 42 8.69 -4.52 3.07
CA VAL A 42 8.29 -3.28 3.76
C VAL A 42 7.42 -2.49 2.81
N LEU A 43 6.19 -2.22 3.21
CA LEU A 43 5.21 -1.49 2.42
C LEU A 43 4.91 -0.14 3.07
N VAL A 44 4.83 0.90 2.24
CA VAL A 44 4.16 2.15 2.61
C VAL A 44 2.82 2.17 1.89
N ILE A 45 1.75 2.35 2.66
CA ILE A 45 0.38 2.32 2.15
C ILE A 45 -0.36 3.62 2.46
N LEU A 46 -1.22 4.01 1.54
CA LEU A 46 -2.21 5.07 1.71
C LEU A 46 -3.58 4.43 1.97
N ARG A 47 -4.17 4.76 3.11
CA ARG A 47 -5.51 4.33 3.51
C ARG A 47 -6.44 5.53 3.48
N GLU A 48 -7.44 5.47 2.61
CA GLU A 48 -8.49 6.48 2.57
C GLU A 48 -9.40 6.31 3.79
N VAL A 49 -9.48 7.35 4.63
CA VAL A 49 -10.39 7.39 5.78
C VAL A 49 -11.40 8.48 5.51
N THR A 50 -12.66 8.10 5.29
CA THR A 50 -13.77 9.05 5.23
C THR A 50 -14.03 9.57 6.64
N ARG A 51 -13.47 10.74 6.96
CA ARG A 51 -13.94 11.49 8.12
C ARG A 51 -15.28 12.08 7.73
N ILE A 52 -16.36 11.58 8.34
CA ILE A 52 -17.63 12.30 8.34
C ILE A 52 -17.34 13.60 9.09
N VAL A 53 -17.15 14.69 8.37
CA VAL A 53 -17.12 16.03 8.99
C VAL A 53 -18.58 16.33 9.32
N PRO A 54 -18.98 16.39 10.60
CA PRO A 54 -20.33 16.85 10.92
C PRO A 54 -20.51 18.26 10.35
N PRO A 55 -21.66 18.57 9.72
CA PRO A 55 -21.92 19.91 9.26
C PRO A 55 -21.82 20.86 10.46
N SER A 56 -20.97 21.88 10.33
CA SER A 56 -20.93 22.98 11.30
C SER A 56 -22.26 23.73 11.23
N GLU A 57 -23.03 23.68 12.31
CA GLU A 57 -24.21 24.53 12.55
C GLU A 57 -23.84 26.02 12.57
#